data_AF-A0A9W3XC07-F1
#
_entry.id   AF-A0A9W3XC07-F1
#
_cell.length_a   1.000
_cell.length_b   1.000
_cell.length_c   1.000
_cell.angle_alpha   90.00
_cell.angle_beta   90.00
_cell.angle_gamma   90.00
#
_symmetry.space_group_name_H-M   'P 1'
#
loop_
_entity.id
_entity.type
_entity.pdbx_description
1 polymer ?
#
loop_
_entity_poly.entity_id
_entity_poly.type
_entity_poly.pdbx_seq_one_letter_code
_entity_poly.pdbx_strand_id
1 'polypeptide(L)'
;MQRNNLFKWNYYQPDIIVLTVRWYLRYNLSFRDLVEMMEERGLSLAHTTIMRWVHQYGPELNKRIRRHLKQTNDSWRVNETYI
;
A
#
# COMPACT_ATOMS: atom_id res chain seq x y z
N MET A 1 -6.59 -0.33 25.76
CA MET A 1 -6.03 0.17 24.48
C MET A 1 -7.20 0.53 23.58
N GLN A 2 -7.40 1.81 23.25
CA GLN A 2 -8.46 2.19 22.32
C GLN A 2 -8.20 1.51 20.98
N ARG A 3 -9.12 0.64 20.54
CA ARG A 3 -9.15 0.17 19.15
C ARG A 3 -9.56 1.37 18.31
N ASN A 4 -8.60 2.20 17.91
CA ASN A 4 -8.86 3.21 16.89
C ASN A 4 -9.33 2.45 15.65
N ASN A 5 -10.61 2.61 15.30
CA ASN A 5 -11.16 2.05 14.07
C ASN A 5 -10.52 2.81 12.90
N LEU A 6 -9.34 2.34 12.47
CA LEU A 6 -8.56 2.95 11.38
C LEU A 6 -9.39 3.05 10.09
N PHE A 7 -10.35 2.15 9.92
CA PHE A 7 -11.23 2.07 8.76
C PHE A 7 -12.64 2.61 9.03
N LYS A 8 -12.87 3.33 10.15
CA LYS A 8 -14.18 3.90 10.45
C LYS A 8 -14.58 4.84 9.31
N TRP A 9 -15.82 4.72 8.84
CA TRP A 9 -16.42 5.55 7.78
C TRP A 9 -15.95 5.27 6.34
N ASN A 10 -15.25 4.16 6.10
CA ASN A 10 -14.97 3.74 4.74
C ASN A 10 -16.17 2.98 4.14
N TYR A 11 -16.49 3.30 2.88
CA TYR A 11 -17.48 2.57 2.09
C TYR A 11 -17.00 1.16 1.70
N TYR A 12 -15.69 1.00 1.53
CA TYR A 12 -15.08 -0.25 1.08
C TYR A 12 -14.62 -1.11 2.26
N GLN A 13 -14.65 -2.42 2.05
CA GLN A 13 -14.16 -3.39 3.03
C GLN A 13 -12.68 -3.13 3.35
N PRO A 14 -12.28 -3.11 4.64
CA PRO A 14 -10.90 -2.85 5.06
C PRO A 14 -9.86 -3.73 4.34
N ASP A 15 -10.20 -4.99 4.06
CA ASP A 15 -9.31 -5.95 3.41
C ASP A 15 -8.93 -5.52 1.98
N ILE A 16 -9.87 -4.94 1.23
CA ILE A 16 -9.64 -4.41 -0.12
C ILE A 16 -8.67 -3.23 -0.03
N ILE A 17 -8.94 -2.30 0.88
CA ILE A 17 -8.10 -1.11 1.09
C ILE A 17 -6.67 -1.52 1.41
N VAL A 18 -6.49 -2.42 2.38
CA VAL A 18 -5.18 -2.91 2.79
C VAL A 18 -4.47 -3.65 1.66
N LEU A 19 -5.19 -4.48 0.90
CA LEU A 19 -4.62 -5.20 -0.24
C LEU A 19 -4.08 -4.24 -1.29
N THR A 20 -4.87 -3.26 -1.71
CA THR A 20 -4.50 -2.30 -2.75
C THR A 20 -3.32 -1.43 -2.31
N VAL A 21 -3.34 -0.90 -1.08
CA VAL A 21 -2.21 -0.12 -0.55
C VAL A 21 -0.96 -0.98 -0.42
N ARG A 22 -1.09 -2.24 0.00
CA ARG A 22 0.04 -3.18 0.10
C ARG A 22 0.67 -3.45 -1.27
N TRP A 23 -0.13 -3.64 -2.31
CA TRP A 23 0.38 -3.86 -3.66
C TRP A 23 1.11 -2.64 -4.20
N TYR A 24 0.56 -1.44 -4.02
CA TYR A 24 1.23 -0.20 -4.38
C TYR A 24 2.58 -0.04 -3.68
N LEU A 25 2.66 -0.33 -2.38
CA LEU A 25 3.90 -0.15 -1.61
C LEU A 25 4.95 -1.25 -1.85
N ARG A 26 4.55 -2.44 -2.31
CA ARG A 26 5.44 -3.60 -2.48
C ARG A 26 5.96 -3.75 -3.90
N TYR A 27 5.14 -3.44 -4.89
CA TYR A 27 5.45 -3.67 -6.30
C TYR A 27 5.53 -2.33 -7.04
N ASN A 28 6.27 -2.30 -8.15
CA ASN A 28 6.36 -1.12 -9.01
C ASN A 28 5.11 -1.00 -9.92
N LEU A 29 3.93 -0.90 -9.30
CA LEU A 29 2.63 -0.79 -9.98
C LEU A 29 2.18 0.67 -10.00
N SER A 30 1.67 1.12 -11.15
CA SER A 30 1.01 2.41 -11.26
C SER A 30 -0.40 2.34 -10.66
N PHE A 31 -1.00 3.51 -10.39
CA PHE A 31 -2.40 3.56 -9.97
C PHE A 31 -3.37 3.05 -11.03
N ARG A 32 -3.00 3.11 -12.32
CA ARG A 32 -3.81 2.59 -13.41
C ARG A 32 -3.82 1.07 -13.40
N ASP A 33 -2.65 0.45 -13.24
CA ASP A 33 -2.53 -1.01 -13.15
C ASP A 33 -3.37 -1.54 -11.98
N LEU A 34 -3.35 -0.85 -10.84
CA LEU A 34 -4.17 -1.23 -9.68
C LEU A 34 -5.67 -1.07 -9.93
N VAL A 35 -6.10 -0.11 -10.74
CA VAL A 35 -7.52 0.02 -11.13
C VAL A 35 -7.91 -1.18 -12.00
N GLU A 36 -7.12 -1.50 -13.02
CA GLU A 36 -7.37 -2.63 -13.93
C GLU A 36 -7.43 -3.97 -13.16
N MET A 37 -6.48 -4.20 -12.26
CA MET A 37 -6.49 -5.39 -11.39
C MET A 37 -7.70 -5.47 -10.45
N MET A 38 -8.29 -4.33 -10.08
CA MET A 38 -9.51 -4.29 -9.25
C MET A 38 -10.76 -4.48 -10.10
N GLU A 39 -10.77 -3.97 -11.33
CA GLU A 39 -11.83 -4.22 -12.31
C GLU A 39 -11.94 -5.71 -12.66
N GLU A 40 -10.80 -6.40 -12.87
CA GLU A 40 -10.77 -7.86 -13.05
C GLU A 40 -11.39 -8.64 -11.86
N ARG A 41 -11.37 -8.04 -10.67
CA ARG A 41 -11.98 -8.58 -9.45
C ARG A 41 -13.43 -8.15 -9.24
N GLY A 42 -14.02 -7.44 -10.21
CA GLY A 42 -15.39 -6.92 -10.16
C GLY A 42 -15.54 -5.65 -9.32
N LEU A 43 -14.45 -4.94 -9.02
CA LEU A 43 -14.45 -3.71 -8.22
C LEU A 43 -14.13 -2.50 -9.11
N SER A 44 -15.15 -1.71 -9.44
CA SER A 44 -14.98 -0.44 -10.16
C SER A 44 -14.43 0.64 -9.23
N LEU A 45 -13.13 0.94 -9.34
CA LEU A 45 -12.45 1.95 -8.52
C LEU A 45 -11.83 3.05 -9.38
N ALA A 46 -11.89 4.30 -8.92
CA ALA A 46 -11.12 5.38 -9.51
C ALA A 46 -9.68 5.36 -8.99
N HIS A 47 -8.71 5.71 -9.85
CA HIS A 47 -7.30 5.85 -9.46
C HIS A 47 -7.09 6.84 -8.30
N THR A 48 -7.91 7.90 -8.23
CA THR A 48 -7.88 8.89 -7.14
C THR A 48 -8.31 8.30 -5.79
N THR A 49 -9.21 7.30 -5.77
CA THR A 49 -9.60 6.59 -4.54
C THR A 49 -8.41 5.81 -3.99
N ILE A 50 -7.68 5.11 -4.87
CA ILE A 50 -6.47 4.36 -4.49
C ILE A 50 -5.39 5.33 -3.97
N MET A 51 -5.18 6.45 -4.66
CA MET A 51 -4.24 7.49 -4.24
C MET A 51 -4.56 8.02 -2.83
N ARG A 52 -5.83 8.30 -2.54
CA ARG A 52 -6.28 8.73 -1.20
C ARG A 52 -5.99 7.69 -0.13
N TRP A 53 -6.25 6.41 -0.42
CA TRP A 53 -5.92 5.32 0.51
C TRP A 53 -4.43 5.20 0.76
N VAL A 54 -3.61 5.29 -0.28
CA VAL A 54 -2.15 5.24 -0.14
C VAL A 54 -1.66 6.38 0.74
N HIS A 55 -2.16 7.61 0.54
CA HIS A 55 -1.80 8.76 1.36
C HIS A 55 -2.24 8.60 2.83
N GLN A 56 -3.46 8.09 3.05
CA GLN A 56 -4.02 7.96 4.39
C GLN A 56 -3.41 6.79 5.18
N TYR A 57 -3.30 5.61 4.57
CA TYR A 57 -2.94 4.37 5.25
C TYR A 57 -1.48 3.98 5.07
N GLY A 58 -0.79 4.50 4.05
CA GLY A 58 0.60 4.19 3.75
C GLY A 58 1.54 4.42 4.94
N PRO A 59 1.50 5.59 5.62
CA PRO A 59 2.36 5.85 6.78
C PRO A 59 2.13 4.86 7.93
N GLU A 60 0.87 4.53 8.22
CA GLU A 60 0.50 3.63 9.31
C GLU A 60 0.91 2.17 9.00
N LEU A 61 0.71 1.73 7.75
CA LEU A 61 1.19 0.44 7.27
C LEU A 61 2.72 0.34 7.37
N ASN A 62 3.44 1.36 6.91
CA ASN A 62 4.90 1.40 7.00
C ASN A 62 5.39 1.32 8.46
N LYS A 63 4.76 2.09 9.37
CA LYS A 63 5.09 2.08 10.81
C LYS A 63 4.92 0.68 11.44
N ARG A 64 3.86 -0.05 11.06
CA ARG A 64 3.62 -1.41 11.57
C ARG A 64 4.55 -2.45 10.95
N ILE A 65 4.84 -2.33 9.65
CA ILE A 65 5.71 -3.25 8.92
C ILE A 65 7.17 -3.11 9.38
N ARG A 66 7.65 -1.88 9.64
CA ARG A 66 9.04 -1.62 10.06
C ARG A 66 9.50 -2.44 11.27
N ARG A 67 8.60 -2.76 12.21
CA ARG A 67 8.93 -3.62 13.38
C ARG A 67 9.27 -5.06 13.01
N HIS A 68 8.83 -5.51 11.84
CA HIS A 68 9.04 -6.87 11.35
C HIS A 68 10.17 -6.93 10.30
N LEU A 69 10.67 -5.77 9.85
CA LEU A 69 11.80 -5.71 8.95
C LEU A 69 13.10 -5.84 9.75
N LYS A 70 14.05 -6.62 9.22
CA LYS A 70 15.40 -6.68 9.79
C LYS A 70 16.02 -5.28 9.71
N GLN A 71 16.73 -4.90 10.76
CA GLN A 71 17.54 -3.70 10.74
C GLN A 71 18.60 -3.86 9.64
N THR A 72 18.66 -2.88 8.73
CA THR A 72 19.69 -2.84 7.70
C THR A 72 21.04 -2.62 8.37
N ASN A 73 22.05 -3.36 7.92
CA ASN A 73 23.42 -3.18 8.39
C ASN A 73 23.99 -1.85 7.88
N ASP A 74 24.98 -1.28 8.57
CA ASP A 74 25.56 0.04 8.23
C ASP A 74 26.42 0.03 6.95
N SER A 75 26.63 -1.15 6.35
CA SER A 75 27.37 -1.31 5.10
C SER A 75 26.45 -1.16 3.89
N TRP A 76 26.64 -0.12 3.08
CA TRP A 76 25.99 -0.01 1.77
C TRP A 76 26.84 -0.69 0.68
N ARG A 77 26.18 -1.33 -0.28
CA ARG A 77 26.79 -1.83 -1.52
C ARG A 77 25.94 -1.32 -2.68
N VAL A 78 26.54 -0.59 -3.62
CA VAL A 78 25.86 -0.21 -4.87
C VAL A 78 26.32 -1.17 -5.95
N ASN A 79 25.34 -1.74 -6.65
CA ASN A 79 25.58 -2.38 -7.92
C ASN A 79 25.24 -1.35 -8.99
N GLU A 80 26.20 -0.99 -9.84
CA GLU A 80 25.93 -0.19 -11.02
C GLU A 80 25.15 -1.05 -12.02
N THR A 81 23.95 -0.60 -12.38
CA THR A 81 23.17 -1.18 -13.48
C THR A 81 23.13 -0.13 -14.58
N TYR A 82 23.83 -0.39 -15.69
CA TYR A 82 23.71 0.42 -16.90
C TYR A 82 22.32 0.17 -17.51
N ILE A 83 21.59 1.25 -17.78
CA ILE A 83 20.30 1.23 -18.49
C ILE A 83 20.56 1.56 -19.96
#